data_AF-A0A8D8AD23-F1
#
_entry.id   AF-A0A8D8AD23-F1
#
_cell.length_a   1.000
_cell.length_b   1.000
_cell.length_c   1.000
_cell.angle_alpha   90.00
_cell.angle_beta   90.00
_cell.angle_gamma   90.00
#
_symmetry.space_group_name_H-M   'P 1'
#
loop_
_entity.id
_entity.type
_entity.pdbx_description
1 polymer ?
#
loop_
_entity_poly.entity_id
_entity_poly.type
_entity_poly.pdbx_seq_one_letter_code
_entity_poly.pdbx_strand_id
1 'polypeptide(L)'
;HRTQFSAEHDPLFANSLFSMNDSRWRNMRSVLSPAFTGSKMRSMLELMINYCEQGVESIAMMVHENAMDLEMKDLFTKFSNDIIASCAFGIEVNSLENHENQFYTNACALTRMNGIQGLKFLGYISIPKAMKFLKIAIINTKMTNFYRDLIKRVMKLRETSKIIRPDMINLLMEAKNHKIVATDDSEVNDFSGITNGDSPKNISKMIGSSNPCLFDW
;
A
#
# COMPACT_ATOMS: atom_id res chain seq x y z
N HIS A 1 13.32 -17.41 16.88
CA HIS A 1 12.58 -16.53 17.80
C HIS A 1 12.11 -15.31 17.00
N ARG A 2 10.83 -15.20 16.62
CA ARG A 2 10.31 -14.04 15.85
C ARG A 2 9.44 -13.17 16.77
N THR A 3 9.65 -11.87 16.69
CA THR A 3 8.99 -10.84 17.51
C THR A 3 7.49 -10.83 17.22
N GLN A 4 6.66 -11.01 18.25
CA GLN A 4 5.20 -10.96 18.12
C GLN A 4 4.71 -9.54 18.39
N PHE A 5 4.27 -8.83 17.34
CA PHE A 5 3.57 -7.55 17.48
C PHE A 5 2.13 -7.78 17.94
N SER A 6 1.58 -6.86 18.73
CA SER A 6 0.19 -6.96 19.21
C SER A 6 -0.78 -6.51 18.13
N ALA A 7 -1.64 -7.42 17.66
CA ALA A 7 -2.67 -7.11 16.64
C ALA A 7 -3.69 -6.05 17.10
N GLU A 8 -3.85 -5.87 18.41
CA GLU A 8 -4.76 -4.87 18.99
C GLU A 8 -4.21 -3.42 18.84
N HIS A 9 -2.89 -3.27 18.84
CA HIS A 9 -2.26 -1.93 18.87
C HIS A 9 -1.53 -1.61 17.56
N ASP A 10 -1.06 -2.62 16.85
CA ASP A 10 -0.46 -2.45 15.53
C ASP A 10 -0.98 -3.52 14.56
N PRO A 11 -2.23 -3.36 14.07
CA PRO A 11 -2.85 -4.35 13.20
C PRO A 11 -2.15 -4.46 11.85
N LEU A 12 -1.44 -3.41 11.38
CA LEU A 12 -0.71 -3.45 10.11
C LEU A 12 0.59 -4.25 10.23
N PHE A 13 1.42 -4.01 11.26
CA PHE A 13 2.63 -4.82 11.43
C PHE A 13 2.31 -6.24 11.86
N ALA A 14 1.37 -6.44 12.79
CA ALA A 14 1.05 -7.78 13.29
C ALA A 14 0.46 -8.70 12.22
N ASN A 15 -0.33 -8.15 11.28
CA ASN A 15 -0.89 -8.89 10.15
C ASN A 15 -0.05 -8.74 8.87
N SER A 16 1.15 -8.19 8.95
CA SER A 16 2.09 -8.20 7.83
C SER A 16 2.68 -9.60 7.63
N LEU A 17 2.95 -9.97 6.38
CA LEU A 17 3.60 -11.25 6.04
C LEU A 17 4.96 -11.42 6.75
N PHE A 18 5.62 -10.32 7.11
CA PHE A 18 6.87 -10.35 7.87
C PHE A 18 6.70 -10.78 9.34
N SER A 19 5.53 -10.54 9.93
CA SER A 19 5.25 -10.84 11.33
C SER A 19 4.40 -12.10 11.55
N MET A 20 3.67 -12.58 10.54
CA MET A 20 2.81 -13.75 10.67
C MET A 20 3.62 -15.03 10.93
N ASN A 21 2.99 -15.97 11.66
CA ASN A 21 3.58 -17.28 11.98
C ASN A 21 2.84 -18.43 11.26
N ASP A 22 3.58 -19.51 11.00
CA ASP A 22 3.13 -20.85 10.63
C ASP A 22 2.03 -20.90 9.54
N SER A 23 0.85 -21.42 9.89
CA SER A 23 -0.27 -21.66 8.99
C SER A 23 -0.82 -20.37 8.39
N ARG A 24 -0.88 -19.29 9.18
CA ARG A 24 -1.37 -17.98 8.70
C ARG A 24 -0.42 -17.38 7.67
N TRP A 25 0.88 -17.49 7.91
CA TRP A 25 1.90 -17.07 6.94
C TRP A 25 1.81 -17.90 5.66
N ARG A 26 1.68 -19.23 5.76
CA ARG A 26 1.56 -20.13 4.61
C ARG A 26 0.33 -19.79 3.76
N ASN A 27 -0.82 -19.58 4.41
CA ASN A 27 -2.07 -19.22 3.76
C ASN A 27 -2.02 -17.85 3.09
N MET A 28 -1.41 -16.84 3.73
CA MET A 28 -1.27 -15.52 3.12
C MET A 28 -0.29 -15.55 1.95
N ARG A 29 0.85 -16.24 2.10
CA ARG A 29 1.84 -16.39 1.04
C ARG A 29 1.28 -17.09 -0.19
N SER A 30 0.41 -18.09 -0.04
CA SER A 30 -0.21 -18.75 -1.19
C SER A 30 -1.13 -17.82 -1.99
N VAL A 31 -1.75 -16.81 -1.35
CA VAL A 31 -2.53 -15.77 -2.06
C VAL A 31 -1.63 -14.79 -2.79
N LEU A 32 -0.53 -14.39 -2.16
CA LEU A 32 0.36 -13.35 -2.71
C LEU A 32 1.27 -13.90 -3.81
N SER A 33 1.69 -15.17 -3.74
CA SER A 33 2.68 -15.74 -4.67
C SER A 33 2.30 -15.61 -6.15
N PRO A 34 1.04 -15.84 -6.58
CA PRO A 34 0.63 -15.64 -7.97
C PRO A 34 0.83 -14.22 -8.51
N ALA A 35 0.74 -13.20 -7.64
CA ALA A 35 0.95 -11.80 -8.02
C ALA A 35 2.41 -11.49 -8.40
N PHE A 36 3.36 -12.30 -7.91
CA PHE A 36 4.80 -12.13 -8.16
C PHE A 36 5.36 -13.12 -9.20
N THR A 37 4.50 -13.74 -10.00
CA THR A 37 4.97 -14.59 -11.12
C THR A 37 5.69 -13.74 -12.17
N GLY A 38 6.65 -14.33 -12.89
CA GLY A 38 7.43 -13.61 -13.90
C GLY A 38 6.56 -12.92 -14.97
N SER A 39 5.41 -13.50 -15.32
CA SER A 39 4.46 -12.88 -16.25
C SER A 39 3.83 -11.60 -15.68
N LYS A 40 3.29 -11.67 -14.45
CA LYS A 40 2.66 -10.51 -13.79
C LYS A 40 3.68 -9.43 -13.42
N MET A 41 4.90 -9.82 -13.04
CA MET A 41 6.02 -8.90 -12.80
C MET A 41 6.41 -8.13 -14.06
N ARG A 42 6.41 -8.77 -15.24
CA ARG A 42 6.66 -8.08 -16.52
C ARG A 42 5.57 -7.05 -16.83
N SER A 43 4.30 -7.36 -16.59
CA SER A 43 3.22 -6.38 -16.77
C SER A 43 3.34 -5.18 -15.82
N MET A 44 3.80 -5.39 -14.57
CA MET A 44 4.10 -4.28 -13.66
C MET A 44 5.35 -3.50 -14.10
N LEU A 45 6.34 -4.14 -14.71
CA LEU A 45 7.57 -3.50 -15.20
C LEU A 45 7.27 -2.46 -16.28
N GLU A 46 6.26 -2.68 -17.14
CA GLU A 46 5.81 -1.69 -18.12
C GLU A 46 5.41 -0.37 -17.45
N LEU A 47 4.72 -0.43 -16.31
CA LEU A 47 4.38 0.76 -15.52
C LEU A 47 5.64 1.44 -14.96
N MET A 48 6.64 0.66 -14.55
CA MET A 48 7.90 1.21 -14.03
C MET A 48 8.71 1.90 -15.12
N ILE A 49 8.76 1.34 -16.33
CA ILE A 49 9.47 1.93 -17.47
C ILE A 49 8.90 3.31 -17.81
N ASN A 50 7.58 3.44 -17.90
CA ASN A 50 6.93 4.72 -18.16
C ASN A 50 7.27 5.77 -17.09
N TYR A 51 7.40 5.36 -15.83
CA TYR A 51 7.83 6.24 -14.74
C TYR A 51 9.33 6.58 -14.82
N CYS A 52 10.19 5.62 -15.21
CA CYS A 52 11.60 5.86 -15.45
C CYS A 52 11.83 6.91 -16.53
N GLU A 53 11.09 6.82 -17.65
CA GLU A 53 11.20 7.76 -18.76
C GLU A 53 10.85 9.19 -18.31
N GLN A 54 9.71 9.37 -17.63
CA GLN A 54 9.29 10.66 -17.06
C GLN A 54 10.28 11.20 -16.02
N GLY A 55 10.83 10.31 -15.18
CA GLY A 55 11.82 10.68 -14.17
C GLY A 55 13.13 11.17 -14.78
N VAL A 56 13.62 10.52 -15.83
CA VAL A 56 14.83 10.92 -16.56
C VAL A 56 14.62 12.28 -17.23
N GLU A 57 13.47 12.50 -17.87
CA GLU A 57 13.12 13.78 -18.47
C GLU A 57 13.08 14.91 -17.42
N SER A 58 12.44 14.65 -16.27
CA SER A 58 12.38 15.60 -15.15
C SER A 58 13.77 15.96 -14.62
N ILE A 59 14.65 14.98 -14.48
CA ILE A 59 16.04 15.21 -14.05
C ILE A 59 16.82 16.01 -15.10
N ALA A 60 16.66 15.69 -16.38
CA ALA A 60 17.31 16.40 -17.47
C ALA A 60 16.90 17.89 -17.49
N MET A 61 15.61 18.18 -17.28
CA MET A 61 15.10 19.55 -17.15
C MET A 61 15.71 20.26 -15.93
N MET A 62 15.72 19.62 -14.75
CA MET A 62 16.31 20.20 -13.54
C MET A 62 17.79 20.55 -13.71
N VAL A 63 18.57 19.69 -14.37
CA VAL A 63 20.01 19.92 -14.63
C VAL A 63 20.23 21.05 -15.64
N HIS A 64 19.34 21.17 -16.63
CA HIS A 64 19.44 22.22 -17.65
C HIS A 64 19.07 23.61 -17.08
N GLU A 65 18.10 23.67 -16.16
CA GLU A 65 17.63 24.93 -15.57
C GLU A 65 18.52 25.43 -14.44
N ASN A 66 19.11 24.53 -13.65
CA ASN A 66 20.06 24.86 -12.59
C ASN A 66 21.13 23.78 -12.50
N ALA A 67 22.40 24.16 -12.60
CA ALA A 67 23.52 23.28 -12.24
C ALA A 67 23.50 23.07 -10.72
N MET A 68 22.61 22.20 -10.24
CA MET A 68 22.37 21.94 -8.82
C MET A 68 22.94 20.58 -8.41
N ASP A 69 23.57 20.56 -7.24
CA ASP A 69 23.91 19.31 -6.56
C ASP A 69 22.61 18.58 -6.20
N LEU A 70 22.39 17.41 -6.79
CA LEU A 70 21.22 16.58 -6.51
C LEU A 70 21.50 15.60 -5.36
N GLU A 71 20.68 15.65 -4.31
CA GLU A 71 20.74 14.63 -3.26
C GLU A 71 20.17 13.30 -3.81
N MET A 72 21.06 12.41 -4.26
CA MET A 72 20.66 11.13 -4.86
C MET A 72 19.76 10.27 -3.95
N LYS A 73 19.95 10.34 -2.62
CA LYS A 73 19.13 9.59 -1.68
C LYS A 73 17.68 10.06 -1.68
N ASP A 74 17.44 11.37 -1.68
CA ASP A 74 16.09 11.94 -1.75
C ASP A 74 15.44 11.62 -3.09
N LEU A 75 16.18 11.80 -4.19
CA LEU A 75 15.74 11.48 -5.55
C LEU A 75 15.27 10.02 -5.67
N PHE A 76 16.10 9.06 -5.29
CA PHE A 76 15.72 7.64 -5.36
C PHE A 76 14.60 7.27 -4.39
N THR A 77 14.48 7.97 -3.25
CA THR A 77 13.38 7.73 -2.31
C THR A 77 12.05 8.18 -2.91
N LYS A 78 11.99 9.37 -3.53
CA LYS A 78 10.81 9.87 -4.25
C LYS A 78 10.46 8.95 -5.42
N PHE A 79 11.45 8.60 -6.22
CA PHE A 79 11.28 7.75 -7.38
C PHE A 79 10.76 6.34 -7.02
N SER A 80 11.36 5.69 -6.02
CA SER A 80 10.91 4.36 -5.57
C SER A 80 9.51 4.41 -4.96
N ASN A 81 9.18 5.49 -4.24
CA ASN A 81 7.86 5.69 -3.67
C ASN A 81 6.78 5.76 -4.76
N ASP A 82 7.02 6.48 -5.84
CA ASP A 82 6.05 6.66 -6.93
C ASP A 82 5.84 5.36 -7.73
N ILE A 83 6.92 4.61 -7.97
CA ILE A 83 6.84 3.25 -8.53
C ILE A 83 5.96 2.36 -7.64
N ILE A 84 6.17 2.38 -6.32
CA ILE A 84 5.36 1.59 -5.39
C ILE A 84 3.90 2.08 -5.38
N ALA A 85 3.67 3.40 -5.40
CA ALA A 85 2.34 3.99 -5.46
C ALA A 85 1.56 3.50 -6.70
N SER A 86 2.23 3.47 -7.85
CA SER A 86 1.69 2.99 -9.12
C SER A 86 1.50 1.48 -9.14
N CYS A 87 2.54 0.68 -8.91
CA CYS A 87 2.49 -0.77 -9.05
C CYS A 87 1.73 -1.47 -7.92
N ALA A 88 1.77 -0.95 -6.69
CA ALA A 88 1.14 -1.60 -5.54
C ALA A 88 -0.26 -1.05 -5.25
N PHE A 89 -0.46 0.26 -5.35
CA PHE A 89 -1.71 0.92 -4.99
C PHE A 89 -2.51 1.41 -6.20
N GLY A 90 -1.94 1.34 -7.41
CA GLY A 90 -2.59 1.79 -8.64
C GLY A 90 -2.95 3.26 -8.63
N ILE A 91 -2.18 4.08 -7.92
CA ILE A 91 -2.32 5.54 -7.90
C ILE A 91 -1.13 6.16 -8.63
N GLU A 92 -1.38 7.23 -9.36
CA GLU A 92 -0.32 8.02 -9.96
C GLU A 92 0.03 9.16 -9.01
N VAL A 93 1.31 9.24 -8.72
CA VAL A 93 1.89 10.21 -7.81
C VAL A 93 3.14 10.76 -8.49
N ASN A 94 3.29 12.08 -8.49
CA ASN A 94 4.51 12.74 -8.95
C ASN A 94 5.19 13.44 -7.76
N SER A 95 5.98 12.69 -7.00
CA SER A 95 6.71 13.20 -5.83
C SER A 95 7.98 13.98 -6.22
N LEU A 96 8.40 13.88 -7.49
CA LEU A 96 9.51 14.67 -8.04
C LEU A 96 9.09 16.13 -8.24
N GLU A 97 7.89 16.38 -8.74
CA GLU A 97 7.35 17.74 -8.91
C GLU A 97 6.64 18.23 -7.64
N ASN A 98 5.81 17.38 -7.02
CA ASN A 98 5.06 17.72 -5.82
C ASN A 98 5.72 17.16 -4.56
N HIS A 99 6.58 17.96 -3.95
CA HIS A 99 7.37 17.57 -2.79
C HIS A 99 6.56 17.35 -1.49
N GLU A 100 5.33 17.83 -1.39
CA GLU A 100 4.49 17.75 -0.17
C GLU A 100 3.32 16.76 -0.27
N ASN A 101 3.39 15.85 -1.25
CA ASN A 101 2.44 14.77 -1.38
C ASN A 101 2.25 13.99 -0.05
N GLN A 102 0.98 13.84 0.37
CA GLN A 102 0.60 13.13 1.59
C GLN A 102 1.02 11.65 1.59
N PHE A 103 0.96 10.97 0.44
CA PHE A 103 1.40 9.59 0.28
C PHE A 103 2.91 9.46 0.52
N TYR A 104 3.73 10.32 -0.11
CA TYR A 104 5.19 10.33 0.08
C TYR A 104 5.58 10.70 1.52
N THR A 105 4.92 11.71 2.11
CA THR A 105 5.16 12.13 3.48
C THR A 105 4.89 11.00 4.49
N ASN A 106 3.75 10.31 4.32
CA ASN A 106 3.41 9.15 5.14
C ASN A 106 4.37 7.98 4.91
N ALA A 107 4.76 7.71 3.67
CA ALA A 107 5.73 6.65 3.34
C ALA A 107 7.10 6.93 3.98
N CYS A 108 7.59 8.16 3.90
CA CYS A 108 8.83 8.58 4.57
C CYS A 108 8.72 8.44 6.09
N ALA A 109 7.60 8.80 6.70
CA ALA A 109 7.43 8.65 8.14
C ALA A 109 7.40 7.18 8.59
N LEU A 110 6.93 6.26 7.73
CA LEU A 110 6.94 4.83 7.98
C LEU A 110 8.34 4.20 7.82
N THR A 111 9.14 4.68 6.86
CA THR A 111 10.46 4.12 6.55
C THR A 111 11.60 4.78 7.32
N ARG A 112 11.40 5.99 7.86
CA ARG A 112 12.37 6.68 8.71
C ARG A 112 12.51 5.96 10.04
N MET A 113 13.63 5.24 10.18
CA MET A 113 14.01 4.53 11.41
C MET A 113 14.75 5.43 12.42
N ASN A 114 14.57 6.74 12.34
CA ASN A 114 15.35 7.70 13.11
C ASN A 114 14.51 8.21 14.30
N GLY A 115 15.19 8.64 15.37
CA GLY A 115 14.55 9.26 16.54
C GLY A 115 13.56 8.34 17.27
N ILE A 116 12.37 8.86 17.56
CA ILE A 116 11.33 8.17 18.34
C ILE A 116 10.85 6.89 17.63
N GLN A 117 10.75 6.91 16.30
CA GLN A 117 10.29 5.76 15.52
C GLN A 117 11.29 4.60 15.58
N GLY A 118 12.58 4.91 15.46
CA GLY A 118 13.67 3.94 15.67
C GLY A 118 13.70 3.37 17.08
N LEU A 119 13.50 4.23 18.10
CA LEU A 119 13.46 3.81 19.50
C LEU A 119 12.29 2.85 19.76
N LYS A 120 11.10 3.13 19.20
CA LYS A 120 9.96 2.20 19.27
C LYS A 120 10.31 0.84 18.66
N PHE A 121 10.93 0.83 17.49
CA PHE A 121 11.31 -0.40 16.82
C PHE A 121 12.35 -1.20 17.61
N LEU A 122 13.40 -0.52 18.12
CA LEU A 122 14.41 -1.12 18.98
C LEU A 122 13.80 -1.67 20.28
N GLY A 123 12.84 -0.96 20.86
CA GLY A 123 12.09 -1.41 22.04
C GLY A 123 11.32 -2.70 21.77
N TYR A 124 10.71 -2.83 20.60
CA TYR A 124 10.01 -4.07 20.21
C TYR A 124 10.96 -5.25 19.99
N ILE A 125 12.17 -5.01 19.47
CA ILE A 125 13.19 -6.06 19.32
C ILE A 125 13.74 -6.48 20.68
N SER A 126 14.06 -5.51 21.54
CA SER A 126 14.80 -5.74 22.78
C SER A 126 13.88 -6.20 23.92
N ILE A 127 12.71 -5.60 24.07
CA ILE A 127 11.79 -5.83 25.20
C ILE A 127 10.32 -5.87 24.71
N PRO A 128 9.94 -6.86 23.89
CA PRO A 128 8.59 -6.93 23.30
C PRO A 128 7.48 -7.00 24.36
N LYS A 129 7.73 -7.63 25.52
CA LYS A 129 6.75 -7.74 26.61
C LYS A 129 6.41 -6.37 27.22
N ALA A 130 7.41 -5.50 27.43
CA ALA A 130 7.19 -4.16 27.98
C ALA A 130 6.48 -3.26 26.96
N MET A 131 6.86 -3.34 25.68
CA MET A 131 6.19 -2.59 24.62
C MET A 131 4.71 -2.97 24.47
N LYS A 132 4.40 -4.27 24.59
CA LYS A 132 3.02 -4.76 24.62
C LYS A 132 2.25 -4.26 25.84
N PHE A 133 2.88 -4.24 27.01
CA PHE A 133 2.27 -3.73 28.24
C PHE A 133 1.99 -2.22 28.17
N LEU A 134 2.91 -1.44 27.61
CA LEU A 134 2.79 0.01 27.43
C LEU A 134 1.89 0.42 26.25
N LYS A 135 1.35 -0.55 25.49
CA LYS A 135 0.45 -0.34 24.34
C LYS A 135 0.98 0.64 23.28
N ILE A 136 2.30 0.66 23.09
CA ILE A 136 2.94 1.59 22.14
C ILE A 136 2.80 1.04 20.72
N ALA A 137 2.03 1.70 19.85
CA ALA A 137 1.96 1.35 18.44
C ALA A 137 3.22 1.81 17.67
N ILE A 138 3.73 0.97 16.76
CA ILE A 138 4.85 1.34 15.87
C ILE A 138 4.29 2.26 14.81
N ILE A 139 3.26 1.83 14.09
CA ILE A 139 2.60 2.66 13.09
C ILE A 139 1.55 3.56 13.75
N ASN A 140 1.53 4.82 13.34
CA ASN A 140 0.50 5.76 13.77
C ASN A 140 -0.86 5.37 13.19
N THR A 141 -1.90 5.31 14.03
CA THR A 141 -3.28 5.02 13.63
C THR A 141 -3.79 5.91 12.49
N LYS A 142 -3.37 7.18 12.45
CA LYS A 142 -3.74 8.10 11.35
C LYS A 142 -3.24 7.59 9.99
N MET A 143 -1.99 7.13 9.92
CA MET A 143 -1.40 6.57 8.70
C MET A 143 -2.07 5.24 8.34
N THR A 144 -2.34 4.39 9.33
CA THR A 144 -3.08 3.15 9.13
C THR A 144 -4.44 3.38 8.47
N ASN A 145 -5.19 4.37 8.96
CA ASN A 145 -6.50 4.70 8.41
C ASN A 145 -6.37 5.30 7.00
N PHE A 146 -5.39 6.18 6.76
CA PHE A 146 -5.13 6.71 5.43
C PHE A 146 -4.94 5.62 4.37
N TYR A 147 -4.02 4.67 4.60
CA TYR A 147 -3.76 3.59 3.63
C TYR A 147 -4.94 2.61 3.52
N ARG A 148 -5.63 2.31 4.63
CA ARG A 148 -6.83 1.46 4.60
C ARG A 148 -7.93 2.09 3.76
N ASP A 149 -8.18 3.38 3.96
CA ASP A 149 -9.22 4.11 3.22
C ASP A 149 -8.84 4.30 1.76
N LEU A 150 -7.55 4.52 1.48
CA LEU A 150 -7.02 4.56 0.12
C LEU A 150 -7.29 3.25 -0.62
N ILE A 151 -6.90 2.11 -0.05
CA ILE A 151 -7.13 0.79 -0.66
C ILE A 151 -8.64 0.55 -0.86
N LYS A 152 -9.47 0.85 0.14
CA LYS A 152 -10.94 0.70 0.03
C LYS A 152 -11.51 1.54 -1.10
N ARG A 153 -11.07 2.79 -1.25
CA ARG A 153 -11.51 3.68 -2.34
C ARG A 153 -11.08 3.12 -3.70
N VAL A 154 -9.82 2.69 -3.83
CA VAL A 154 -9.30 2.13 -5.09
C VAL A 154 -10.05 0.85 -5.48
N MET A 155 -10.31 -0.06 -4.53
CA MET A 155 -11.10 -1.27 -4.78
C MET A 155 -12.52 -0.93 -5.24
N LYS A 156 -13.21 -0.04 -4.52
CA LYS A 156 -14.58 0.37 -4.86
C LYS A 156 -14.66 1.00 -6.25
N LEU A 157 -13.71 1.88 -6.58
CA LEU A 157 -13.63 2.52 -7.88
C LEU A 157 -13.50 1.49 -9.01
N ARG A 158 -12.71 0.45 -8.81
CA ARG A 158 -12.50 -0.59 -9.84
C ARG A 158 -13.69 -1.51 -10.00
N GLU A 159 -14.36 -1.85 -8.90
CA GLU A 159 -15.61 -2.60 -8.93
C GLU A 159 -16.69 -1.83 -9.71
N THR A 160 -16.80 -0.51 -9.52
CA THR A 160 -17.79 0.32 -10.23
C THR A 160 -17.42 0.60 -11.69
N SER A 161 -16.16 0.91 -11.97
CA SER A 161 -15.71 1.40 -13.27
C SER A 161 -15.22 0.28 -14.20
N LYS A 162 -15.08 -0.95 -13.70
CA LYS A 162 -14.53 -2.12 -14.42
C LYS A 162 -13.17 -1.86 -15.09
N ILE A 163 -12.36 -0.99 -14.48
CA ILE A 163 -11.01 -0.66 -14.98
C ILE A 163 -10.07 -1.80 -14.58
N ILE A 164 -9.40 -2.39 -15.57
CA ILE A 164 -8.38 -3.41 -15.37
C ILE A 164 -7.01 -2.76 -15.54
N ARG A 165 -6.26 -2.66 -14.45
CA ARG A 165 -4.87 -2.20 -14.44
C ARG A 165 -3.99 -3.34 -13.90
N PRO A 166 -2.86 -3.68 -14.54
CA PRO A 166 -2.00 -4.78 -14.12
C PRO A 166 -1.14 -4.40 -12.89
N ASP A 167 -1.78 -4.06 -11.78
CA ASP A 167 -1.15 -3.71 -10.52
C ASP A 167 -1.50 -4.71 -9.39
N MET A 168 -0.86 -4.56 -8.24
CA MET A 168 -1.00 -5.51 -7.14
C MET A 168 -2.44 -5.57 -6.61
N ILE A 169 -3.17 -4.46 -6.52
CA ILE A 169 -4.57 -4.47 -6.07
C ILE A 169 -5.43 -5.32 -7.00
N ASN A 170 -5.25 -5.18 -8.33
CA ASN A 170 -6.02 -5.97 -9.29
C ASN A 170 -5.74 -7.47 -9.14
N LEU A 171 -4.47 -7.84 -8.98
CA LEU A 171 -4.06 -9.23 -8.76
C LEU A 171 -4.64 -9.81 -7.46
N LEU A 172 -4.74 -9.00 -6.40
CA LEU A 172 -5.34 -9.42 -5.14
C LEU A 172 -6.86 -9.55 -5.23
N MET A 173 -7.53 -8.69 -6.01
CA MET A 173 -8.97 -8.82 -6.29
C MET A 173 -9.27 -10.09 -7.10
N GLU A 174 -8.46 -10.37 -8.13
CA GLU A 174 -8.54 -11.63 -8.90
C GLU A 174 -8.36 -12.84 -7.98
N ALA A 175 -7.32 -12.84 -7.14
CA ALA A 175 -7.05 -13.94 -6.22
C ALA A 175 -8.18 -14.16 -5.18
N LYS A 176 -8.79 -13.07 -4.70
CA LYS A 176 -9.98 -13.15 -3.82
C LYS A 176 -11.14 -13.85 -4.54
N ASN A 177 -11.43 -13.45 -5.78
CA ASN A 177 -12.53 -14.03 -6.55
C ASN A 177 -12.27 -15.51 -6.89
N HIS A 178 -11.04 -15.88 -7.27
CA HIS A 178 -10.69 -17.28 -7.53
C HIS A 178 -10.76 -18.16 -6.28
N LYS A 179 -10.44 -17.63 -5.10
CA LYS A 179 -10.63 -18.36 -3.84
C LYS A 179 -12.09 -18.59 -3.53
N ILE A 180 -12.95 -17.58 -3.71
CA ILE A 180 -14.40 -17.70 -3.49
C ILE A 180 -14.99 -18.81 -4.38
N VAL A 181 -14.56 -18.88 -5.65
CA VAL A 181 -15.00 -19.93 -6.60
C VAL A 181 -14.46 -21.31 -6.22
N ALA A 182 -13.29 -21.42 -5.59
CA ALA A 182 -12.73 -22.69 -5.13
C ALA A 182 -13.28 -23.15 -3.76
N THR A 183 -13.94 -22.27 -3.00
CA THR A 183 -14.51 -22.56 -1.67
C THR A 183 -16.02 -22.77 -1.65
N ASP A 184 -16.68 -22.87 -2.82
CA ASP A 184 -18.11 -23.21 -2.86
C ASP A 184 -18.40 -24.66 -2.40
N ASP A 185 -17.33 -25.46 -2.20
CA ASP A 185 -17.35 -26.65 -1.36
C ASP A 185 -16.48 -26.41 -0.11
N SER A 186 -17.13 -26.10 1.02
CA SER A 186 -16.63 -26.00 2.42
C SER A 186 -16.15 -24.63 2.95
N GLU A 187 -17.03 -24.09 3.80
CA GLU A 187 -16.81 -23.17 4.94
C GLU A 187 -16.03 -21.87 4.72
N VAL A 188 -16.82 -20.81 4.57
CA VAL A 188 -16.45 -19.39 4.69
C VAL A 188 -15.85 -19.09 6.07
N ASN A 189 -14.52 -19.02 6.16
CA ASN A 189 -13.85 -18.34 7.26
C ASN A 189 -13.55 -16.88 6.88
N ASP A 190 -14.56 -16.06 7.14
CA ASP A 190 -14.57 -14.65 7.55
C ASP A 190 -13.31 -13.79 7.25
N PHE A 191 -13.36 -13.07 6.12
CA PHE A 191 -12.58 -11.85 5.86
C PHE A 191 -13.38 -10.57 6.23
N SER A 192 -14.61 -10.71 6.74
CA SER A 192 -15.54 -9.62 7.09
C SER A 192 -15.43 -9.09 8.52
N GLY A 193 -14.57 -9.64 9.38
CA GLY A 193 -14.37 -9.19 10.76
C GLY A 193 -13.80 -7.78 10.99
N ILE A 194 -13.72 -6.89 9.98
CA ILE A 194 -13.25 -5.49 10.14
C ILE A 194 -14.27 -4.45 9.63
N THR A 195 -15.56 -4.73 9.74
CA THR A 195 -16.60 -3.70 9.67
C THR A 195 -17.69 -3.98 10.71
N ASN A 196 -17.49 -3.49 11.94
CA ASN A 196 -18.59 -3.22 12.84
C ASN A 196 -18.59 -1.71 13.13
N GLY A 197 -19.70 -1.06 12.77
CA GLY A 197 -19.95 0.35 13.05
C GLY A 197 -20.56 1.08 11.85
N ASP A 198 -21.89 1.03 11.79
CA ASP A 198 -22.79 1.99 11.14
C ASP A 198 -23.06 1.86 9.63
N SER A 199 -24.21 1.24 9.32
CA SER A 199 -24.97 1.48 8.09
C SER A 199 -25.49 2.91 8.05
N PRO A 200 -25.50 3.56 6.89
CA PRO A 200 -26.70 4.29 6.51
C PRO A 200 -27.21 3.94 5.12
N LYS A 201 -28.53 3.83 5.09
CA LYS A 201 -29.45 3.67 3.97
C LYS A 201 -29.28 4.78 2.91
N ASN A 202 -29.63 4.42 1.67
CA ASN A 202 -29.97 5.29 0.54
C ASN A 202 -28.89 6.23 -0.02
N ILE A 203 -28.26 5.84 -1.13
CA ILE A 203 -27.82 6.78 -2.18
C ILE A 203 -28.19 6.18 -3.55
N SER A 204 -29.49 6.05 -3.79
CA SER A 204 -30.05 6.00 -5.15
C SER A 204 -30.39 7.43 -5.56
N LYS A 205 -29.39 8.16 -6.06
CA LYS A 205 -29.51 9.36 -6.92
C LYS A 205 -28.12 9.98 -7.06
N MET A 206 -27.48 9.73 -8.20
CA MET A 206 -26.61 10.64 -8.96
C MET A 206 -25.90 9.79 -10.02
N ILE A 207 -26.69 9.30 -10.97
CA ILE A 207 -26.18 8.95 -12.29
C ILE A 207 -26.37 10.23 -13.10
N GLY A 208 -25.27 10.90 -13.44
CA GLY A 208 -25.30 12.16 -14.17
C GLY A 208 -23.92 12.54 -14.69
N SER A 209 -23.76 12.36 -16.01
CA SER A 209 -22.80 12.99 -16.93
C SER A 209 -21.29 12.79 -16.73
N SER A 210 -20.74 11.94 -17.60
CA SER A 210 -19.60 12.22 -18.51
C SER A 210 -18.50 13.19 -18.03
N ASN A 211 -17.31 12.64 -17.77
CA ASN A 211 -16.08 12.94 -18.50
C ASN A 211 -14.96 11.93 -18.13
N PRO A 212 -14.20 11.41 -19.12
CA PRO A 212 -12.91 10.76 -18.86
C PRO A 212 -11.84 11.86 -18.67
N CYS A 213 -10.81 11.58 -17.88
CA CYS A 213 -9.80 12.54 -17.40
C CYS A 213 -10.26 13.36 -16.20
N LEU A 214 -9.96 12.85 -14.99
CA LEU A 214 -9.77 13.64 -13.77
C LEU A 214 -8.90 12.77 -12.84
N PHE A 215 -7.61 12.71 -13.17
CA PHE A 215 -6.55 12.38 -12.21
C PHE A 215 -5.83 13.69 -11.91
N ASP A 216 -6.39 14.47 -11.00
CA ASP A 216 -5.71 15.58 -10.36
C ASP A 216 -5.76 15.32 -8.84
N TRP A 217 -4.58 15.17 -8.24
CA TRP A 217 -4.35 15.12 -6.79
C TRP A 217 -3.49 16.31 -6.38
#